data_AF-A0A947MMF1-F1
#
_entry.id   AF-A0A947MMF1-F1
#
_cell.length_a   1.000
_cell.length_b   1.000
_cell.length_c   1.000
_cell.angle_alpha   90.00
_cell.angle_beta   90.00
_cell.angle_gamma   90.00
#
_symmetry.space_group_name_H-M   'P 1'
#
loop_
_entity.id
_entity.type
_entity.pdbx_description
1 polymer ?
#
loop_
_entity_poly.entity_id
_entity_poly.type
_entity_poly.pdbx_seq_one_letter_code
_entity_poly.pdbx_strand_id
1 'polypeptide(L)'
;MVRMSTAIKHFAHYISKGVILERYPTSDDPDQVGSAAFWDEKLKQLQRRLPFEDYWRGLKIKIIHGDSPYLDWLRQNGKQGLEDYDLNTPGCQGAAGLFFDKTNEGLHLAIFPSGHNPDRISPNPLTPQQLYDARETLDHELGHFLAWMIEYGPNSQKYICRQITKNLDQLMPLWVSPGQSGERLAECYRAWMGSDSALGKTSDNRSLPAANYQRAATLLICSYWLVGNLSGLLIDGFEAGDTRCSWDEYEWIRPWWSPFTPQLQKTGRFAVDRSWTKTKL
;
A
#
# COMPACT_ATOMS: atom_id res chain seq x y z
N MET A 1 41.41 -7.71 -13.93
CA MET A 1 40.31 -7.15 -13.13
C MET A 1 39.58 -6.14 -14.02
N VAL A 2 38.52 -6.56 -14.70
CA VAL A 2 37.77 -5.70 -15.64
C VAL A 2 36.64 -5.05 -14.84
N ARG A 3 36.79 -3.76 -14.51
CA ARG A 3 35.64 -2.94 -14.12
C ARG A 3 34.84 -2.64 -15.39
N MET A 4 33.90 -3.51 -15.74
CA MET A 4 32.80 -3.05 -16.58
C MET A 4 31.90 -2.20 -15.67
N SER A 5 32.03 -0.88 -15.80
CA SER A 5 30.94 0.03 -15.44
C SER A 5 29.81 -0.25 -16.43
N THR A 6 29.00 -1.27 -16.16
CA THR A 6 27.70 -1.43 -16.80
C THR A 6 26.88 -0.24 -16.33
N ALA A 7 26.67 0.73 -17.22
CA ALA A 7 25.87 1.91 -16.93
C ALA A 7 24.52 1.45 -16.36
N ILE A 8 24.10 2.04 -15.23
CA ILE A 8 22.79 1.78 -14.65
C ILE A 8 21.76 2.23 -15.67
N LYS A 9 21.02 1.26 -16.23
CA LYS A 9 19.92 1.54 -17.13
C LYS A 9 18.73 1.98 -16.29
N HIS A 10 18.23 3.18 -16.54
CA HIS A 10 17.15 3.79 -15.78
C HIS A 10 16.14 4.47 -16.72
N PHE A 11 14.87 4.23 -16.46
CA PHE A 11 13.77 4.83 -17.19
C PHE A 11 12.70 5.34 -16.21
N ALA A 12 12.34 6.62 -16.30
CA ALA A 12 11.21 7.19 -15.56
C ALA A 12 10.05 7.45 -16.52
N HIS A 13 8.87 6.92 -16.21
CA HIS A 13 7.67 7.02 -17.04
C HIS A 13 6.52 7.58 -16.22
N TYR A 14 5.87 8.63 -16.74
CA TYR A 14 4.61 9.10 -16.19
C TYR A 14 3.49 8.18 -16.64
N ILE A 15 2.77 7.63 -15.67
CA ILE A 15 1.57 6.83 -15.87
C ILE A 15 0.36 7.69 -15.46
N SER A 16 -0.82 7.30 -15.94
CA SER A 16 -2.11 7.90 -15.60
C SER A 16 -2.20 8.33 -14.12
N LYS A 17 -2.90 9.45 -13.85
CA LYS A 17 -3.12 10.03 -12.50
C LYS A 17 -1.86 10.47 -11.75
N GLY A 18 -0.75 10.72 -12.45
CA GLY A 18 0.45 11.33 -11.87
C GLY A 18 1.38 10.36 -11.11
N VAL A 19 1.22 9.06 -11.32
CA VAL A 19 2.16 8.03 -10.82
C VAL A 19 3.44 8.06 -11.66
N ILE A 20 4.60 7.97 -11.01
CA ILE A 20 5.90 7.88 -11.67
C ILE A 20 6.41 6.45 -11.52
N LEU A 21 6.59 5.75 -12.64
CA LEU A 21 7.21 4.42 -12.68
C LEU A 21 8.68 4.55 -13.08
N GLU A 22 9.58 4.35 -12.12
CA GLU A 22 11.01 4.23 -12.34
C GLU A 22 11.39 2.76 -12.52
N ARG A 23 12.11 2.44 -13.59
CA ARG A 23 12.45 1.07 -13.95
C ARG A 23 13.96 0.94 -14.10
N TYR A 24 14.51 -0.13 -13.53
CA TYR A 24 15.92 -0.47 -13.60
C TYR A 24 16.10 -1.84 -14.28
N PRO A 25 15.91 -1.93 -15.61
CA PRO A 25 15.95 -3.18 -16.36
C PRO A 25 17.37 -3.64 -16.69
N THR A 26 17.50 -4.91 -17.09
CA THR A 26 18.73 -5.50 -17.66
C THR A 26 18.70 -5.58 -19.20
N SER A 27 17.53 -5.40 -19.83
CA SER A 27 17.33 -5.42 -21.29
C SER A 27 16.25 -4.40 -21.73
N ASP A 28 15.90 -4.32 -23.03
CA ASP A 28 14.78 -3.50 -23.56
C ASP A 28 13.51 -4.33 -23.86
N ASP A 29 13.43 -5.57 -23.36
CA ASP A 29 12.30 -6.47 -23.64
C ASP A 29 10.98 -5.93 -23.03
N PRO A 30 9.93 -5.72 -23.86
CA PRO A 30 8.66 -5.15 -23.42
C PRO A 30 7.87 -6.04 -22.46
N ASP A 31 8.13 -7.35 -22.39
CA ASP A 31 7.42 -8.31 -21.53
C ASP A 31 8.12 -8.54 -20.18
N GLN A 32 9.21 -7.82 -19.91
CA GLN A 32 9.91 -7.88 -18.63
C GLN A 32 9.33 -6.88 -17.63
N VAL A 33 9.55 -7.15 -16.34
CA VAL A 33 9.29 -6.24 -15.21
C VAL A 33 9.96 -4.88 -15.39
N GLY A 34 11.00 -4.88 -16.21
CA GLY A 34 11.73 -3.72 -16.64
C GLY A 34 11.01 -2.81 -17.63
N SER A 35 9.80 -3.13 -18.12
CA SER A 35 9.02 -2.43 -19.15
C SER A 35 7.79 -1.72 -18.59
N ALA A 36 7.39 -0.56 -19.14
CA ALA A 36 6.15 0.12 -18.72
C ALA A 36 4.88 -0.65 -19.15
N ALA A 37 4.91 -1.26 -20.34
CA ALA A 37 3.77 -2.02 -20.89
C ALA A 37 3.39 -3.22 -19.99
N PHE A 38 4.40 -3.84 -19.37
CA PHE A 38 4.20 -4.95 -18.44
C PHE A 38 3.32 -4.59 -17.23
N TRP A 39 3.39 -3.34 -16.75
CA TRP A 39 2.70 -2.84 -15.55
C TRP A 39 1.39 -2.10 -15.83
N ASP A 40 1.18 -1.64 -17.06
CA ASP A 40 0.12 -0.70 -17.40
C ASP A 40 -1.28 -1.21 -17.00
N GLU A 41 -1.64 -2.44 -17.38
CA GLU A 41 -2.96 -3.00 -17.04
C GLU A 41 -3.14 -3.19 -15.53
N LYS A 42 -2.09 -3.65 -14.83
CA LYS A 42 -2.11 -3.83 -13.37
C LYS A 42 -2.37 -2.51 -12.67
N LEU A 43 -1.65 -1.46 -13.04
CA LEU A 43 -1.82 -0.12 -12.47
C LEU A 43 -3.18 0.47 -12.81
N LYS A 44 -3.70 0.28 -14.03
CA LYS A 44 -5.06 0.67 -14.41
C LYS A 44 -6.13 -0.04 -13.57
N GLN A 45 -5.97 -1.32 -13.27
CA GLN A 45 -6.89 -2.05 -12.38
C GLN A 45 -6.90 -1.44 -10.98
N LEU A 46 -5.71 -1.22 -10.40
CA LEU A 46 -5.56 -0.65 -9.07
C LEU A 46 -6.13 0.79 -8.99
N GLN A 47 -5.89 1.61 -10.01
CA GLN A 47 -6.44 2.95 -10.13
C GLN A 47 -7.96 2.98 -10.32
N ARG A 48 -8.60 1.88 -10.76
CA ARG A 48 -10.07 1.77 -10.78
C ARG A 48 -10.62 1.46 -9.40
N ARG A 49 -9.86 0.76 -8.56
CA ARG A 49 -10.25 0.38 -7.19
C ARG A 49 -10.16 1.58 -6.25
N LEU A 50 -9.08 2.34 -6.31
CA LEU A 50 -8.97 3.65 -5.68
C LEU A 50 -8.99 4.75 -6.75
N PRO A 51 -10.16 5.31 -7.14
CA PRO A 51 -10.24 6.20 -8.28
C PRO A 51 -9.68 7.60 -8.08
N PHE A 52 -9.32 7.97 -6.85
CA PHE A 52 -8.99 9.35 -6.47
C PHE A 52 -7.57 9.75 -6.84
N GLU A 53 -7.44 10.80 -7.65
CA GLU A 53 -6.15 11.30 -8.13
C GLU A 53 -5.23 11.73 -7.00
N ASP A 54 -5.75 12.39 -5.95
CA ASP A 54 -4.94 12.88 -4.83
C ASP A 54 -4.21 11.77 -4.07
N TYR A 55 -4.71 10.53 -4.11
CA TYR A 55 -4.03 9.36 -3.53
C TYR A 55 -2.82 8.92 -4.39
N TRP A 56 -2.94 9.00 -5.72
CA TRP A 56 -1.92 8.53 -6.66
C TRP A 56 -0.90 9.59 -7.03
N ARG A 57 -1.24 10.87 -6.83
CA ARG A 57 -0.43 12.00 -7.27
C ARG A 57 0.95 11.97 -6.61
N GLY A 58 1.99 11.88 -7.43
CA GLY A 58 3.37 11.92 -6.97
C GLY A 58 3.89 10.60 -6.40
N LEU A 59 3.08 9.54 -6.37
CA LEU A 59 3.53 8.21 -5.98
C LEU A 59 4.62 7.73 -6.94
N LYS A 60 5.80 7.43 -6.40
CA LYS A 60 6.92 6.83 -7.13
C LYS A 60 6.95 5.32 -6.88
N ILE A 61 6.88 4.55 -7.96
CA ILE A 61 7.04 3.11 -7.95
C ILE A 61 8.35 2.79 -8.66
N LYS A 62 9.31 2.21 -7.94
CA LYS A 62 10.62 1.81 -8.44
C LYS A 62 10.65 0.30 -8.60
N ILE A 63 10.81 -0.17 -9.83
CA ILE A 63 10.90 -1.58 -10.15
C ILE A 63 12.34 -1.91 -10.56
N ILE A 64 12.96 -2.83 -9.84
CA ILE A 64 14.37 -3.18 -9.99
C ILE A 64 14.47 -4.64 -10.42
N HIS A 65 15.12 -4.91 -11.55
CA HIS A 65 15.48 -6.29 -11.88
C HIS A 65 16.60 -6.75 -10.93
N GLY A 66 16.54 -7.98 -10.40
CA GLY A 66 17.51 -8.49 -9.41
C GLY A 66 18.96 -8.43 -9.89
N ASP A 67 19.20 -8.65 -11.19
CA ASP A 67 20.53 -8.53 -11.80
C ASP A 67 20.90 -7.09 -12.25
N SER A 68 20.15 -6.07 -11.84
CA SER A 68 20.44 -4.66 -12.15
C SER A 68 21.64 -4.16 -11.35
N PRO A 69 22.63 -3.49 -11.96
CA PRO A 69 23.75 -2.86 -11.25
C PRO A 69 23.32 -1.82 -10.19
N TYR A 70 22.07 -1.35 -10.27
CA TYR A 70 21.50 -0.45 -9.26
C TYR A 70 21.38 -1.10 -7.88
N LEU A 71 21.11 -2.41 -7.81
CA LEU A 71 20.99 -3.12 -6.54
C LEU A 71 22.35 -3.17 -5.81
N ASP A 72 23.43 -3.40 -6.56
CA ASP A 72 24.79 -3.37 -6.01
C ASP A 72 25.19 -1.96 -5.56
N TRP A 73 24.77 -0.93 -6.30
CA TRP A 73 24.96 0.45 -5.87
C TRP A 73 24.22 0.74 -4.56
N LEU A 74 22.98 0.28 -4.39
CA LEU A 74 22.23 0.44 -3.13
C LEU A 74 22.95 -0.25 -1.95
N ARG A 75 23.44 -1.48 -2.15
CA ARG A 75 24.22 -2.24 -1.15
C ARG A 75 25.49 -1.49 -0.74
N GLN A 76 26.27 -1.02 -1.70
CA GLN A 76 27.53 -0.30 -1.46
C GLN A 76 27.32 1.03 -0.73
N ASN A 77 26.15 1.66 -0.88
CA ASN A 77 25.81 2.92 -0.22
C ASN A 77 25.06 2.71 1.11
N GLY A 78 25.06 1.48 1.67
CA GLY A 78 24.54 1.20 3.00
C GLY A 78 23.04 1.47 3.15
N LYS A 79 22.26 1.36 2.06
CA LYS A 79 20.81 1.50 2.13
C LYS A 79 20.22 0.34 2.94
N GLN A 80 19.74 0.65 4.15
CA GLN A 80 19.10 -0.29 5.07
C GLN A 80 17.75 -0.78 4.50
N GLY A 81 17.41 -2.05 4.78
CA GLY A 81 16.22 -2.72 4.21
C GLY A 81 16.56 -3.73 3.13
N LEU A 82 17.83 -3.81 2.69
CA LEU A 82 18.23 -4.84 1.72
C LEU A 82 18.26 -6.27 2.29
N GLU A 83 17.99 -6.46 3.59
CA GLU A 83 18.04 -7.74 4.29
C GLU A 83 16.83 -8.65 3.94
N ASP A 84 15.69 -8.07 3.58
CA ASP A 84 14.50 -8.78 3.08
C ASP A 84 14.67 -9.26 1.61
N TYR A 85 15.83 -9.00 0.99
CA TYR A 85 16.20 -9.56 -0.32
C TYR A 85 16.93 -10.90 -0.23
N ASP A 86 17.26 -11.38 0.97
CA ASP A 86 17.92 -12.67 1.11
C ASP A 86 16.91 -13.80 0.87
N LEU A 87 17.00 -14.43 -0.30
CA LEU A 87 16.20 -15.59 -0.69
C LEU A 87 16.34 -16.78 0.28
N ASN A 88 17.33 -16.75 1.18
CA ASN A 88 17.52 -17.76 2.22
C ASN A 88 16.82 -17.43 3.54
N THR A 89 16.24 -16.22 3.68
CA THR A 89 15.44 -15.84 4.85
C THR A 89 14.03 -16.41 4.72
N PRO A 90 13.57 -17.27 5.65
CA PRO A 90 12.21 -17.79 5.64
C PRO A 90 11.18 -16.64 5.69
N GLY A 91 10.26 -16.61 4.73
CA GLY A 91 9.24 -15.56 4.62
C GLY A 91 9.41 -14.62 3.43
N CYS A 92 10.59 -14.63 2.78
CA CYS A 92 10.78 -13.94 1.51
C CYS A 92 9.96 -14.67 0.42
N GLN A 93 8.92 -14.02 -0.10
CA GLN A 93 8.18 -14.52 -1.26
C GLN A 93 9.15 -14.51 -2.44
N GLY A 94 9.43 -15.68 -3.03
CA GLY A 94 10.54 -15.96 -3.96
C GLY A 94 10.63 -15.14 -5.26
N ALA A 95 9.87 -14.05 -5.40
CA ALA A 95 9.94 -13.10 -6.49
C ALA A 95 10.00 -11.62 -6.06
N ALA A 96 10.03 -11.28 -4.77
CA ALA A 96 9.92 -9.90 -4.36
C ALA A 96 10.52 -9.68 -2.97
N GLY A 97 11.79 -9.31 -2.92
CA GLY A 97 12.20 -8.52 -1.77
C GLY A 97 11.67 -7.10 -1.98
N LEU A 98 11.07 -6.53 -0.96
CA LEU A 98 10.75 -5.12 -0.93
C LEU A 98 11.31 -4.55 0.34
N PHE A 99 11.94 -3.39 0.21
CA PHE A 99 12.05 -2.48 1.34
C PHE A 99 11.41 -1.16 0.97
N PHE A 100 10.64 -0.64 1.90
CA PHE A 100 10.23 0.75 1.87
C PHE A 100 11.45 1.63 2.15
N ASP A 101 11.88 2.40 1.15
CA ASP A 101 12.81 3.50 1.39
C ASP A 101 12.04 4.67 2.02
N LYS A 102 11.94 4.64 3.35
CA LYS A 102 11.32 5.71 4.17
C LYS A 102 11.94 7.09 3.90
N THR A 103 13.14 7.18 3.32
CA THR A 103 13.81 8.46 3.03
C THR A 103 13.48 9.06 1.67
N ASN A 104 12.88 8.31 0.74
CA ASN A 104 12.67 8.74 -0.65
C ASN A 104 11.21 8.68 -1.14
N GLU A 105 10.24 8.44 -0.26
CA GLU A 105 8.79 8.47 -0.55
C GLU A 105 8.39 7.62 -1.78
N GLY A 106 8.90 6.40 -1.87
CA GLY A 106 8.61 5.51 -3.01
C GLY A 106 8.47 4.05 -2.62
N LEU A 107 7.72 3.31 -3.43
CA LEU A 107 7.60 1.85 -3.36
C LEU A 107 8.72 1.22 -4.18
N HIS A 108 9.54 0.35 -3.60
CA HIS A 108 10.71 -0.24 -4.27
C HIS A 108 10.59 -1.77 -4.38
N LEU A 109 10.16 -2.28 -5.54
CA LEU A 109 10.02 -3.71 -5.82
C LEU A 109 11.21 -4.25 -6.59
N ALA A 110 12.01 -5.14 -5.97
CA ALA A 110 13.06 -5.86 -6.70
C ALA A 110 12.66 -7.31 -6.98
N ILE A 111 12.85 -7.75 -8.23
CA ILE A 111 12.33 -9.03 -8.73
C ILE A 111 13.48 -9.92 -9.16
N PHE A 112 13.59 -11.10 -8.54
CA PHE A 112 14.74 -11.98 -8.69
C PHE A 112 14.44 -13.14 -9.63
N PRO A 113 15.38 -13.49 -10.54
CA PRO A 113 15.29 -14.70 -11.36
C PRO A 113 15.52 -15.96 -10.54
N SER A 114 15.08 -17.10 -11.07
CA SER A 114 15.23 -18.39 -10.38
C SER A 114 16.71 -18.73 -10.29
N GLY A 115 17.18 -19.12 -9.10
CA GLY A 115 18.59 -19.39 -8.86
C GLY A 115 19.48 -18.14 -8.94
N HIS A 116 18.92 -16.94 -8.73
CA HIS A 116 19.69 -15.70 -8.61
C HIS A 116 20.88 -15.90 -7.68
N ASN A 117 22.06 -15.53 -8.17
CA ASN A 117 23.30 -15.56 -7.42
C ASN A 117 23.87 -14.14 -7.43
N PRO A 118 24.00 -13.48 -6.26
CA PRO A 118 24.49 -12.11 -6.18
C PRO A 118 25.91 -11.95 -6.75
N ASP A 119 26.69 -13.03 -6.78
CA ASP A 119 28.07 -13.04 -7.30
C ASP A 119 28.14 -13.30 -8.82
N ARG A 120 27.01 -13.54 -9.49
CA ARG A 120 26.94 -13.78 -10.95
C ARG A 120 25.94 -12.84 -11.63
N ILE A 121 26.45 -11.77 -12.23
CA ILE A 121 25.66 -10.90 -13.10
C ILE A 121 25.62 -11.50 -14.51
N SER A 122 24.54 -12.21 -14.82
CA SER A 122 24.17 -12.57 -16.19
C SER A 122 22.67 -12.27 -16.31
N PRO A 123 22.18 -11.67 -17.40
CA PRO A 123 20.74 -11.40 -17.54
C PRO A 123 20.00 -12.74 -17.59
N ASN A 124 19.54 -13.20 -16.43
CA ASN A 124 18.74 -14.39 -16.34
C ASN A 124 17.30 -13.98 -16.65
N PRO A 125 16.66 -14.58 -17.67
CA PRO A 125 15.27 -14.27 -17.95
C PRO A 125 14.39 -14.66 -16.76
N LEU A 126 13.43 -13.81 -16.43
CA LEU A 126 12.40 -14.14 -15.43
C LEU A 126 11.46 -15.21 -16.00
N THR A 127 11.09 -16.16 -15.15
CA THR A 127 10.08 -17.16 -15.51
C THR A 127 8.67 -16.57 -15.55
N PRO A 128 7.71 -17.16 -16.29
CA PRO A 128 6.32 -16.70 -16.28
C PRO A 128 5.71 -16.63 -14.87
N GLN A 129 6.07 -17.56 -13.96
CA GLN A 129 5.61 -17.54 -12.58
C GLN A 129 6.14 -16.31 -11.83
N GLN A 130 7.41 -15.95 -12.01
CA GLN A 130 7.99 -14.76 -11.38
C GLN A 130 7.40 -13.45 -11.90
N LEU A 131 7.07 -13.41 -13.19
CA LEU A 131 6.34 -12.28 -13.77
C LEU A 131 4.93 -12.18 -13.17
N TYR A 132 4.24 -13.31 -12.95
CA TYR A 132 2.95 -13.35 -12.26
C TYR A 132 3.09 -12.88 -10.80
N ASP A 133 4.01 -13.46 -10.05
CA ASP A 133 4.24 -13.14 -8.64
C ASP A 133 4.59 -11.67 -8.44
N ALA A 134 5.44 -11.09 -9.30
CA ALA A 134 5.79 -9.68 -9.27
C ALA A 134 4.57 -8.75 -9.37
N ARG A 135 3.58 -9.10 -10.21
CA ARG A 135 2.32 -8.35 -10.31
C ARG A 135 1.52 -8.49 -9.03
N GLU A 136 1.41 -9.70 -8.50
CA GLU A 136 0.68 -9.98 -7.26
C GLU A 136 1.30 -9.26 -6.06
N THR A 137 2.62 -9.21 -5.95
CA THR A 137 3.29 -8.50 -4.87
C THR A 137 2.97 -7.00 -4.89
N LEU A 138 2.90 -6.38 -6.08
CA LEU A 138 2.53 -4.96 -6.17
C LEU A 138 1.19 -4.62 -5.50
N ASP A 139 0.20 -5.52 -5.48
CA ASP A 139 -1.05 -5.28 -4.74
C ASP A 139 -0.80 -5.15 -3.24
N HIS A 140 -0.03 -6.09 -2.69
CA HIS A 140 0.30 -6.13 -1.26
C HIS A 140 1.07 -4.87 -0.85
N GLU A 141 2.05 -4.46 -1.65
CA GLU A 141 2.89 -3.29 -1.35
C GLU A 141 2.14 -1.96 -1.44
N LEU A 142 1.19 -1.83 -2.35
CA LEU A 142 0.29 -0.68 -2.35
C LEU A 142 -0.61 -0.65 -1.12
N GLY A 143 -0.90 -1.81 -0.54
CA GLY A 143 -1.54 -1.92 0.76
C GLY A 143 -0.65 -1.42 1.90
N HIS A 144 0.65 -1.74 1.90
CA HIS A 144 1.61 -1.13 2.82
C HIS A 144 1.74 0.38 2.64
N PHE A 145 1.68 0.87 1.39
CA PHE A 145 1.65 2.31 1.11
C PHE A 145 0.43 2.96 1.77
N LEU A 146 -0.75 2.36 1.60
CA LEU A 146 -1.97 2.83 2.24
C LEU A 146 -1.82 2.80 3.77
N ALA A 147 -1.25 1.73 4.34
CA ALA A 147 -1.00 1.60 5.78
C ALA A 147 -0.12 2.76 6.28
N TRP A 148 0.97 3.05 5.56
CA TRP A 148 1.86 4.17 5.85
C TRP A 148 1.12 5.51 5.78
N MET A 149 0.33 5.75 4.73
CA MET A 149 -0.43 6.99 4.58
C MET A 149 -1.46 7.21 5.69
N ILE A 150 -2.03 6.13 6.25
CA ILE A 150 -3.01 6.23 7.32
C ILE A 150 -2.38 6.25 8.72
N GLU A 151 -1.26 5.56 8.97
CA GLU A 151 -0.68 5.41 10.32
C GLU A 151 0.22 6.61 10.72
N TYR A 152 0.67 7.44 9.77
CA TYR A 152 1.64 8.50 10.03
C TYR A 152 0.99 9.87 10.27
N GLY A 153 0.78 10.20 11.56
CA GLY A 153 0.85 11.59 12.04
C GLY A 153 0.25 11.82 13.43
N PRO A 154 -0.12 13.08 13.78
CA PRO A 154 -0.30 13.52 15.17
C PRO A 154 -1.44 12.80 15.91
N ASN A 155 -1.49 12.94 17.23
CA ASN A 155 -2.29 12.11 18.15
C ASN A 155 -3.79 11.91 17.80
N SER A 156 -4.44 12.85 17.11
CA SER A 156 -5.82 12.69 16.60
C SER A 156 -5.94 11.64 15.50
N GLN A 157 -4.95 11.54 14.61
CA GLN A 157 -4.90 10.51 13.58
C GLN A 157 -4.80 9.13 14.24
N LYS A 158 -4.01 8.99 15.31
CA LYS A 158 -3.89 7.72 16.06
C LYS A 158 -5.23 7.15 16.55
N TYR A 159 -6.22 7.99 16.89
CA TYR A 159 -7.56 7.49 17.24
C TYR A 159 -8.26 6.89 16.03
N ILE A 160 -8.32 7.62 14.91
CA ILE A 160 -8.96 7.13 13.69
C ILE A 160 -8.25 5.90 13.12
N CYS A 161 -6.92 5.87 13.10
CA CYS A 161 -6.17 4.69 12.70
C CYS A 161 -6.58 3.48 13.54
N ARG A 162 -6.64 3.62 14.88
CA ARG A 162 -7.07 2.54 15.77
C ARG A 162 -8.49 2.08 15.49
N GLN A 163 -9.43 2.99 15.18
CA GLN A 163 -10.79 2.60 14.82
C GLN A 163 -10.84 1.88 13.47
N ILE A 164 -10.05 2.31 12.48
CA ILE A 164 -9.90 1.62 11.18
C ILE A 164 -9.34 0.22 11.40
N THR A 165 -8.22 0.07 12.10
CA THR A 165 -7.60 -1.23 12.40
C THR A 165 -8.57 -2.12 13.18
N LYS A 166 -9.25 -1.60 14.20
CA LYS A 166 -10.26 -2.36 14.97
C LYS A 166 -11.39 -2.87 14.08
N ASN A 167 -11.91 -2.04 13.16
CA ASN A 167 -12.96 -2.47 12.25
C ASN A 167 -12.42 -3.51 11.25
N LEU A 168 -11.20 -3.34 10.72
CA LEU A 168 -10.57 -4.33 9.85
C LEU A 168 -10.36 -5.68 10.56
N ASP A 169 -9.91 -5.66 11.81
CA ASP A 169 -9.72 -6.87 12.63
C ASP A 169 -11.01 -7.65 12.86
N GLN A 170 -12.16 -6.98 12.88
CA GLN A 170 -13.47 -7.63 12.99
C GLN A 170 -13.93 -8.24 11.65
N LEU A 171 -13.42 -7.73 10.52
CA LEU A 171 -13.78 -8.19 9.18
C LEU A 171 -12.84 -9.29 8.68
N MET A 172 -11.63 -9.35 9.24
CA MET A 172 -10.60 -10.32 8.87
C MET A 172 -10.60 -11.55 9.77
N PRO A 173 -10.35 -12.75 9.21
CA PRO A 173 -10.04 -13.91 10.02
C PRO A 173 -8.75 -13.70 10.83
N LEU A 174 -8.75 -14.14 12.09
CA LEU A 174 -7.62 -13.97 13.03
C LEU A 174 -6.30 -14.62 12.58
N TRP A 175 -6.36 -15.56 11.63
CA TRP A 175 -5.18 -16.24 11.09
C TRP A 175 -4.43 -15.44 10.03
N VAL A 176 -4.95 -14.28 9.60
CA VAL A 176 -4.24 -13.39 8.67
C VAL A 176 -3.19 -12.57 9.46
N SER A 177 -1.92 -12.89 9.19
CA SER A 177 -0.68 -12.29 9.71
C SER A 177 -0.76 -11.87 11.20
N PRO A 178 -0.43 -12.78 12.14
CA PRO A 178 -0.43 -12.45 13.55
C PRO A 178 0.78 -11.55 13.89
N GLY A 179 0.54 -10.26 14.16
CA GLY A 179 1.46 -9.44 14.95
C GLY A 179 1.99 -8.15 14.31
N GLN A 180 1.68 -7.84 13.05
CA GLN A 180 2.09 -6.57 12.42
C GLN A 180 0.88 -5.90 11.74
N SER A 181 0.48 -4.71 12.21
CA SER A 181 -0.70 -3.98 11.70
C SER A 181 -0.56 -3.62 10.22
N GLY A 182 0.65 -3.26 9.79
CA GLY A 182 0.97 -2.95 8.39
C GLY A 182 0.71 -4.15 7.47
N GLU A 183 1.30 -5.31 7.78
CA GLU A 183 1.10 -6.56 7.03
C GLU A 183 -0.38 -6.95 6.92
N ARG A 184 -1.12 -6.82 8.02
CA ARG A 184 -2.55 -7.12 8.00
C ARG A 184 -3.30 -6.19 7.06
N LEU A 185 -3.00 -4.89 7.08
CA LEU A 185 -3.62 -3.94 6.17
C LEU A 185 -3.23 -4.20 4.72
N ALA A 186 -1.97 -4.54 4.47
CA ALA A 186 -1.48 -4.91 3.15
C ALA A 186 -2.23 -6.10 2.56
N GLU A 187 -2.44 -7.15 3.36
CA GLU A 187 -3.25 -8.31 2.98
C GLU A 187 -4.74 -7.97 2.77
N CYS A 188 -5.31 -7.11 3.62
CA CYS A 188 -6.69 -6.62 3.43
C CYS A 188 -6.84 -5.87 2.10
N TYR A 189 -5.90 -4.96 1.84
CA TYR A 189 -5.88 -4.16 0.63
C TYR A 189 -5.77 -5.06 -0.59
N ARG A 190 -4.79 -5.97 -0.61
CA ARG A 190 -4.62 -6.93 -1.69
C ARG A 190 -5.92 -7.69 -1.97
N ALA A 191 -6.50 -8.29 -0.94
CA ALA A 191 -7.62 -9.18 -1.11
C ALA A 191 -8.93 -8.47 -1.46
N TRP A 192 -9.11 -7.18 -1.12
CA TRP A 192 -10.37 -6.48 -1.33
C TRP A 192 -10.31 -5.33 -2.34
N MET A 193 -9.13 -4.74 -2.51
CA MET A 193 -8.86 -3.56 -3.33
C MET A 193 -7.74 -3.78 -4.37
N GLY A 194 -7.13 -4.98 -4.40
CA GLY A 194 -6.11 -5.35 -5.37
C GLY A 194 -6.66 -5.54 -6.79
N SER A 195 -5.79 -6.02 -7.68
CA SER A 195 -6.17 -6.41 -9.04
C SER A 195 -7.13 -7.60 -9.08
N ASP A 196 -7.71 -7.84 -10.25
CA ASP A 196 -8.73 -8.89 -10.42
C ASP A 196 -8.21 -10.30 -10.07
N SER A 197 -6.92 -10.58 -10.27
CA SER A 197 -6.25 -11.82 -9.90
C SER A 197 -6.11 -12.05 -8.39
N ALA A 198 -6.03 -10.98 -7.59
CA ALA A 198 -5.79 -11.02 -6.15
C ALA A 198 -7.10 -10.98 -5.33
N LEU A 199 -8.23 -10.65 -5.95
CA LEU A 199 -9.49 -10.46 -5.24
C LEU A 199 -9.92 -11.72 -4.48
N GLY A 200 -10.31 -11.50 -3.23
CA GLY A 200 -10.79 -12.51 -2.31
C GLY A 200 -9.68 -13.41 -1.74
N LYS A 201 -8.40 -13.13 -1.97
CA LYS A 201 -7.28 -13.98 -1.53
C LYS A 201 -6.16 -13.20 -0.86
N THR A 202 -5.60 -13.78 0.20
CA THR A 202 -4.32 -13.35 0.79
C THR A 202 -3.15 -13.81 -0.09
N SER A 203 -1.95 -13.29 0.17
CA SER A 203 -0.73 -13.65 -0.57
C SER A 203 -0.34 -15.14 -0.46
N ASP A 204 -0.77 -15.83 0.60
CA ASP A 204 -0.65 -17.30 0.74
C ASP A 204 -1.82 -18.08 0.11
N ASN A 205 -2.60 -17.43 -0.77
CA ASN A 205 -3.73 -17.98 -1.53
C ASN A 205 -4.93 -18.47 -0.70
N ARG A 206 -5.05 -18.07 0.58
CA ARG A 206 -6.23 -18.39 1.36
C ARG A 206 -7.38 -17.45 1.01
N SER A 207 -8.57 -18.01 0.86
CA SER A 207 -9.77 -17.24 0.53
C SER A 207 -10.31 -16.48 1.74
N LEU A 208 -10.71 -15.22 1.52
CA LEU A 208 -11.42 -14.41 2.51
C LEU A 208 -12.95 -14.53 2.35
N PRO A 209 -13.72 -14.33 3.44
CA PRO A 209 -15.18 -14.36 3.38
C PRO A 209 -15.76 -13.25 2.49
N ALA A 210 -16.54 -13.63 1.47
CA ALA A 210 -17.19 -12.68 0.57
C ALA A 210 -18.18 -11.73 1.28
N ALA A 211 -18.78 -12.19 2.38
CA ALA A 211 -19.77 -11.41 3.15
C ALA A 211 -19.20 -10.08 3.70
N ASN A 212 -17.89 -10.00 3.94
CA ASN A 212 -17.25 -8.81 4.49
C ASN A 212 -16.66 -7.88 3.42
N TYR A 213 -16.67 -8.31 2.15
CA TYR A 213 -15.98 -7.61 1.05
C TYR A 213 -16.41 -6.15 0.93
N GLN A 214 -17.72 -5.87 0.86
CA GLN A 214 -18.21 -4.51 0.63
C GLN A 214 -17.87 -3.58 1.79
N ARG A 215 -18.08 -4.04 3.03
CA ARG A 215 -17.77 -3.24 4.21
C ARG A 215 -16.27 -2.93 4.30
N ALA A 216 -15.43 -3.91 4.02
CA ALA A 216 -13.99 -3.72 4.08
C ALA A 216 -13.46 -2.84 2.95
N ALA A 217 -13.95 -3.02 1.72
CA ALA A 217 -13.62 -2.15 0.60
C ALA A 217 -14.04 -0.70 0.88
N THR A 218 -15.22 -0.48 1.47
CA THR A 218 -15.66 0.85 1.92
C THR A 218 -14.69 1.45 2.94
N LEU A 219 -14.34 0.67 3.97
CA LEU A 219 -13.40 1.12 4.99
C LEU A 219 -12.03 1.50 4.41
N LEU A 220 -11.48 0.66 3.52
CA LEU A 220 -10.21 0.91 2.86
C LEU A 220 -10.25 2.14 1.95
N ILE A 221 -11.30 2.30 1.12
CA ILE A 221 -11.48 3.47 0.25
C ILE A 221 -11.58 4.76 1.08
N CYS A 222 -12.34 4.74 2.17
CA CYS A 222 -12.55 5.91 3.01
C CYS A 222 -11.36 6.22 3.93
N SER A 223 -10.49 5.25 4.21
CA SER A 223 -9.44 5.36 5.24
C SER A 223 -8.52 6.58 5.07
N TYR A 224 -8.02 6.81 3.86
CA TYR A 224 -7.18 7.97 3.53
C TYR A 224 -7.90 9.29 3.82
N TRP A 225 -9.15 9.42 3.35
CA TRP A 225 -9.95 10.62 3.59
C TRP A 225 -10.23 10.84 5.08
N LEU A 226 -10.59 9.78 5.81
CA LEU A 226 -10.91 9.82 7.23
C LEU A 226 -9.72 10.32 8.05
N VAL A 227 -8.51 9.82 7.79
CA VAL A 227 -7.31 10.25 8.51
C VAL A 227 -6.96 11.72 8.21
N GLY A 228 -7.09 12.14 6.95
CA GLY A 228 -6.81 13.51 6.54
C GLY A 228 -7.80 14.54 7.08
N ASN A 229 -9.09 14.19 7.15
CA ASN A 229 -10.17 15.16 7.40
C ASN A 229 -10.76 15.12 8.81
N LEU A 230 -10.56 14.04 9.57
CA LEU A 230 -11.05 13.95 10.95
C LEU A 230 -10.00 14.33 11.99
N SER A 231 -8.78 14.66 11.55
CA SER A 231 -7.72 15.10 12.44
C SER A 231 -8.13 16.39 13.19
N GLY A 232 -8.09 16.35 14.52
CA GLY A 232 -8.42 17.48 15.38
C GLY A 232 -9.90 17.62 15.71
N LEU A 233 -10.78 16.80 15.13
CA LEU A 233 -12.19 16.76 15.49
C LEU A 233 -12.42 15.88 16.72
N LEU A 234 -13.41 16.24 17.54
CA LEU A 234 -13.90 15.40 18.62
C LEU A 234 -14.98 14.50 18.04
N ILE A 235 -14.69 13.21 17.98
CA ILE A 235 -15.55 12.22 17.34
C ILE A 235 -15.67 10.97 18.19
N ASP A 236 -16.79 10.26 18.04
CA ASP A 236 -17.02 8.96 18.66
C ASP A 236 -17.97 8.10 17.80
N GLY A 237 -18.22 6.86 18.19
CA GLY A 237 -19.21 6.00 17.54
C GLY A 237 -18.88 5.70 16.07
N PHE A 238 -17.59 5.53 15.76
CA PHE A 238 -17.12 5.19 14.42
C PHE A 238 -17.59 3.80 14.00
N GLU A 239 -18.23 3.71 12.83
CA GLU A 239 -18.77 2.48 12.26
C GLU A 239 -18.47 2.40 10.75
N ALA A 240 -17.99 1.24 10.29
CA ALA A 240 -17.89 0.92 8.87
C ALA A 240 -19.14 0.17 8.40
N GLY A 241 -19.86 0.74 7.43
CA GLY A 241 -20.96 0.08 6.73
C GLY A 241 -20.59 -0.32 5.30
N ASP A 242 -21.55 -0.87 4.58
CA ASP A 242 -21.29 -1.44 3.24
C ASP A 242 -21.07 -0.35 2.18
N THR A 243 -21.57 0.87 2.41
CA THR A 243 -21.51 1.99 1.45
C THR A 243 -20.84 3.25 1.99
N ARG A 244 -20.70 3.37 3.31
CA ARG A 244 -20.15 4.54 4.00
C ARG A 244 -19.54 4.20 5.35
N CYS A 245 -18.64 5.06 5.82
CA CYS A 245 -18.17 5.10 7.20
C CYS A 245 -18.87 6.25 7.93
N SER A 246 -19.35 6.03 9.15
CA SER A 246 -20.07 7.05 9.93
C SER A 246 -19.49 7.26 11.32
N TRP A 247 -19.67 8.46 11.87
CA TRP A 247 -19.23 8.84 13.22
C TRP A 247 -20.14 9.93 13.79
N ASP A 248 -20.13 10.08 15.10
CA ASP A 248 -20.70 11.22 15.80
C ASP A 248 -19.63 12.30 15.98
N GLU A 249 -19.98 13.57 15.75
CA GLU A 249 -19.08 14.71 15.92
C GLU A 249 -19.55 15.60 17.09
N TYR A 250 -18.59 16.19 17.80
CA TYR A 250 -18.81 16.94 19.02
C TYR A 250 -18.02 18.25 19.03
N GLU A 251 -18.49 19.23 19.79
CA GLU A 251 -17.79 20.48 20.06
C GLU A 251 -17.80 20.81 21.56
N TRP A 252 -16.79 21.55 22.00
CA TRP A 252 -16.78 22.13 23.34
C TRP A 252 -17.57 23.43 23.34
N ILE A 253 -18.71 23.43 24.04
CA ILE A 253 -19.47 24.65 24.31
C ILE A 253 -19.14 25.18 25.71
N ARG A 254 -19.17 26.49 25.87
CA ARG A 254 -19.18 27.14 27.19
C ARG A 254 -20.56 27.72 27.42
N PRO A 255 -21.42 27.06 28.21
CA PRO A 255 -22.72 27.62 28.52
C PRO A 255 -22.53 28.94 29.25
N TRP A 256 -23.30 29.96 28.87
CA TRP A 256 -23.24 31.29 29.50
C TRP A 256 -23.53 31.23 31.03
N TRP A 257 -24.29 30.22 31.46
CA TRP A 257 -24.62 29.96 32.87
C TRP A 257 -23.57 29.15 33.63
N SER A 258 -22.55 28.60 32.95
CA SER A 258 -21.41 27.90 33.56
C SER A 258 -20.14 28.12 32.74
N PRO A 259 -19.59 29.34 32.72
CA PRO A 259 -18.46 29.70 31.85
C PRO A 259 -17.16 28.97 32.19
N PHE A 260 -17.06 28.37 33.39
CA PHE A 260 -15.90 27.66 33.90
C PHE A 260 -15.93 26.15 33.64
N THR A 261 -17.08 25.58 33.24
CA THR A 261 -17.22 24.15 32.97
C THR A 261 -17.63 23.94 31.51
N PRO A 262 -16.67 23.73 30.59
CA PRO A 262 -17.01 23.41 29.21
C PRO A 262 -17.82 22.11 29.15
N GLN A 263 -18.82 22.07 28.29
CA GLN A 263 -19.65 20.90 28.04
C GLN A 263 -19.39 20.38 26.63
N LEU A 264 -19.40 19.07 26.48
CA LEU A 264 -19.32 18.43 25.19
C LEU A 264 -20.73 18.36 24.59
N GLN A 265 -20.95 19.00 23.45
CA GLN A 265 -22.22 18.96 22.72
C GLN A 265 -22.05 18.19 21.42
N LYS A 266 -22.96 17.25 21.14
CA LYS A 266 -23.03 16.56 19.85
C LYS A 266 -23.52 17.51 18.75
N THR A 267 -22.74 17.71 17.71
CA THR A 267 -23.07 18.59 16.57
C THR A 267 -23.84 17.85 15.47
N GLY A 268 -23.69 16.53 15.41
CA GLY A 268 -24.42 15.66 14.50
C GLY A 268 -23.83 14.26 14.38
N ARG A 269 -24.52 13.41 13.60
CA ARG A 269 -23.91 12.20 13.05
C ARG A 269 -23.57 12.47 11.59
N PHE A 270 -22.38 12.07 11.17
CA PHE A 270 -21.86 12.29 9.84
C PHE A 270 -21.45 10.97 9.21
N ALA A 271 -21.37 10.95 7.89
CA ALA A 271 -20.82 9.83 7.14
C ALA A 271 -20.04 10.29 5.92
N VAL A 272 -19.07 9.48 5.51
CA VAL A 272 -18.37 9.62 4.23
C VAL A 272 -18.56 8.35 3.42
N ASP A 273 -18.94 8.50 2.16
CA ASP A 273 -19.09 7.39 1.22
C ASP A 273 -17.82 7.15 0.39
N ARG A 274 -17.87 6.15 -0.49
CA ARG A 274 -16.78 5.81 -1.41
C ARG A 274 -16.47 6.86 -2.47
N SER A 275 -17.23 7.95 -2.53
CA SER A 275 -16.93 9.14 -3.36
C SER A 275 -16.23 10.24 -2.56
N TRP A 276 -15.91 9.98 -1.28
CA TRP A 276 -15.36 10.94 -0.32
C TRP A 276 -16.31 12.12 -0.03
N THR A 277 -17.61 11.92 -0.22
CA THR A 277 -18.62 12.95 0.08
C THR A 277 -19.04 12.84 1.55
N LYS A 278 -18.72 13.87 2.35
CA LYS A 278 -19.21 14.01 3.73
C LYS A 278 -20.68 14.43 3.73
N THR A 279 -21.54 13.68 4.41
CA THR A 279 -22.97 13.96 4.59
C THR A 279 -23.32 13.98 6.08
N LYS A 280 -24.29 14.82 6.46
CA LYS A 280 -24.93 14.78 7.78
C LYS A 280 -26.10 13.80 7.71
N LEU A 281 -26.19 12.88 8.67
CA LEU A 281 -27.25 11.86 8.79
C LEU A 281 -28.44 12.35 9.61
#